data_AF-A0A699TAA1-F1
#
_entry.id   AF-A0A699TAA1-F1
#
_cell.length_a   1.000
_cell.length_b   1.000
_cell.length_c   1.000
_cell.angle_alpha   90.00
_cell.angle_beta   90.00
_cell.angle_gamma   90.00
#
_symmetry.space_group_name_H-M   'P 1'
#
loop_
_entity.id
_entity.type
_entity.pdbx_description
1 polymer ?
#
loop_
_entity_poly.entity_id
_entity_poly.type
_entity_poly.pdbx_seq_one_letter_code
_entity_poly.pdbx_strand_id
1 'polypeptide(L)'
;IALLEGVEREKHPIKLFIDVVGILGRIGVDAAGTALTRAVAAPRANYSGRVIVESPAKAKTIEGYLGADFVVRSSYGHVRDLPKDNNAVDIANGFKPTYVVDADKRELISQLKKLAKEAETVWLASDDDREGEAISWHLSETLNLKADKTKR
;
A
#
# COMPACT_ATOMS: atom_id res chain seq x y z
N ILE A 1 -11.35 15.03 17.72
CA ILE A 1 -10.25 16.02 17.87
C ILE A 1 -9.17 15.55 18.85
N ALA A 2 -9.50 14.82 19.93
CA ALA A 2 -8.51 14.31 20.90
C ALA A 2 -7.68 13.06 20.49
N LEU A 3 -7.92 12.46 19.31
CA LEU A 3 -7.14 11.32 18.80
C LEU A 3 -5.87 11.73 18.03
N LEU A 4 -5.58 13.03 17.97
CA LEU A 4 -4.47 13.60 17.19
C LEU A 4 -3.40 14.30 18.06
N GLU A 5 -3.53 14.28 19.39
CA GLU A 5 -2.64 15.05 20.28
C GLU A 5 -1.40 14.29 20.80
N GLY A 6 -1.14 13.07 20.32
CA GLY A 6 -0.01 12.27 20.80
C GLY A 6 0.86 11.59 19.75
N VAL A 7 0.59 11.78 18.45
CA VAL A 7 1.38 11.13 17.39
C VAL A 7 2.37 12.13 16.82
N GLU A 8 3.65 11.84 17.06
CA GLU A 8 4.83 12.58 16.62
C GLU A 8 4.70 13.03 15.15
N ARG A 9 4.59 14.35 14.95
CA ARG A 9 4.09 14.98 13.70
C ARG A 9 5.08 15.00 12.53
N GLU A 10 6.19 14.26 12.54
CA GLU A 10 7.34 14.73 11.77
C GLU A 10 7.94 13.85 10.68
N LYS A 11 7.34 12.74 10.24
CA LYS A 11 7.94 12.03 9.06
C LYS A 11 7.02 11.81 7.86
N HIS A 12 5.77 11.38 8.02
CA HIS A 12 4.94 11.02 6.86
C HIS A 12 3.45 11.35 7.06
N PRO A 13 3.00 12.59 6.80
CA PRO A 13 1.61 13.02 7.03
C PRO A 13 0.59 12.23 6.19
N ILE A 14 0.97 11.77 5.00
CA ILE A 14 0.13 10.94 4.14
C ILE A 14 -0.01 9.53 4.70
N LYS A 15 1.06 8.92 5.23
CA LYS A 15 0.97 7.59 5.86
C LYS A 15 0.08 7.63 7.08
N LEU A 16 0.29 8.60 7.98
CA LEU A 16 -0.56 8.76 9.16
C LEU A 16 -2.03 8.97 8.77
N PHE A 17 -2.27 9.76 7.71
CA PHE A 17 -3.61 9.94 7.18
C PHE A 17 -4.20 8.64 6.64
N ILE A 18 -3.44 7.85 5.87
CA ILE A 18 -3.86 6.54 5.35
C ILE A 18 -4.16 5.55 6.49
N ASP A 19 -3.29 5.47 7.50
CA ASP A 19 -3.45 4.56 8.65
C ASP A 19 -4.70 4.93 9.46
N VAL A 20 -4.87 6.23 9.77
CA VAL A 20 -6.05 6.74 10.47
C VAL A 20 -7.30 6.46 9.66
N VAL A 21 -7.30 6.76 8.36
CA VAL A 21 -8.41 6.46 7.45
C VAL A 21 -8.74 4.96 7.41
N GLY A 22 -7.73 4.09 7.38
CA GLY A 22 -7.91 2.64 7.40
C GLY A 22 -8.61 2.16 8.68
N ILE A 23 -8.20 2.70 9.83
CA ILE A 23 -8.83 2.41 11.13
C ILE A 23 -10.27 2.93 11.14
N LEU A 24 -10.48 4.19 10.77
CA LEU A 24 -11.78 4.86 10.71
C LEU A 24 -12.76 4.12 9.80
N GLY A 25 -12.28 3.59 8.67
CA GLY A 25 -13.08 2.75 7.76
C GLY A 25 -13.58 1.45 8.39
N ARG A 26 -12.80 0.81 9.28
CA ARG A 26 -13.23 -0.42 9.98
C ARG A 26 -14.31 -0.15 11.02
N ILE A 27 -14.29 1.03 11.66
CA ILE A 27 -15.24 1.41 12.71
C ILE A 27 -16.46 2.19 12.19
N GLY A 28 -16.46 2.62 10.92
CA GLY A 28 -17.57 3.32 10.29
C GLY A 28 -17.77 4.77 10.77
N VAL A 29 -16.77 5.36 11.42
CA VAL A 29 -16.82 6.73 11.96
C VAL A 29 -15.62 7.56 11.52
N ASP A 30 -15.76 8.89 11.49
CA ASP A 30 -14.68 9.82 11.16
C ASP A 30 -13.76 10.12 12.36
N ALA A 31 -12.74 10.98 12.16
CA ALA A 31 -11.83 11.41 13.22
C ALA A 31 -12.50 12.21 14.35
N ALA A 32 -13.77 12.57 14.19
CA ALA A 32 -14.62 13.22 15.19
C ALA A 32 -15.60 12.23 15.86
N GLY A 33 -15.58 10.94 15.51
CA GLY A 33 -16.47 9.91 16.06
C GLY A 33 -17.89 9.97 15.49
N THR A 34 -18.11 10.74 14.40
CA THR A 34 -19.39 10.85 13.71
C THR A 34 -19.51 9.78 12.64
N ALA A 35 -20.71 9.24 12.42
CA ALA A 35 -20.96 8.31 11.32
C ALA A 35 -20.43 8.92 10.00
N LEU A 36 -19.62 8.14 9.27
CA LEU A 36 -18.98 8.58 8.02
C LEU A 36 -20.04 8.93 6.98
N THR A 37 -20.38 10.21 6.88
CA THR A 37 -21.34 10.71 5.88
C THR A 37 -20.63 11.33 4.67
N ARG A 38 -19.35 11.76 4.80
CA ARG A 38 -18.53 12.33 3.70
C ARG A 38 -17.04 12.09 3.92
N ALA A 39 -16.28 12.08 2.83
CA ALA A 39 -14.83 11.96 2.81
C ALA A 39 -14.13 13.13 3.53
N VAL A 40 -13.21 12.81 4.45
CA VAL A 40 -12.23 13.77 4.99
C VAL A 40 -11.16 13.96 3.92
N ALA A 41 -10.92 15.19 3.47
CA ALA A 41 -9.90 15.47 2.44
C ALA A 41 -8.50 15.54 3.07
N ALA A 42 -7.52 14.89 2.43
CA ALA A 42 -6.11 15.04 2.80
C ALA A 42 -5.64 16.51 2.65
N PRO A 43 -4.66 16.98 3.47
CA PRO A 43 -4.12 18.32 3.34
C PRO A 43 -3.57 18.56 1.92
N ARG A 44 -4.06 19.61 1.26
CA ARG A 44 -3.70 20.01 -0.11
C ARG A 44 -2.25 20.50 -0.17
N ALA A 45 -1.33 19.58 -0.39
CA ALA A 45 -0.12 19.85 -1.15
C ALA A 45 -0.22 19.09 -2.47
N ASN A 46 0.32 19.65 -3.54
CA ASN A 46 0.34 19.07 -4.89
C ASN A 46 1.18 17.77 -4.89
N TYR A 47 0.64 16.69 -4.34
CA TYR A 47 1.30 15.39 -4.30
C TYR A 47 0.80 14.57 -5.48
N SER A 48 1.66 14.36 -6.47
CA SER A 48 1.40 13.41 -7.57
C SER A 48 1.74 11.97 -7.13
N GLY A 49 1.08 11.51 -6.08
CA GLY A 49 1.33 10.20 -5.46
C GLY A 49 0.63 9.05 -6.19
N ARG A 50 1.24 7.86 -6.15
CA ARG A 50 0.56 6.58 -6.45
C ARG A 50 0.49 5.77 -5.17
N VAL A 51 -0.69 5.30 -4.81
CA VAL A 51 -0.90 4.46 -3.63
C VAL A 51 -1.22 3.04 -4.08
N ILE A 52 -0.47 2.07 -3.59
CA ILE A 52 -0.69 0.64 -3.84
C ILE A 52 -1.09 0.00 -2.52
N VAL A 53 -2.24 -0.67 -2.50
CA VAL A 53 -2.79 -1.38 -1.33
C VAL A 53 -2.98 -2.85 -1.64
N GLU A 54 -3.16 -3.71 -0.62
CA GLU A 54 -3.38 -5.13 -0.90
C GLU A 54 -4.78 -5.45 -1.41
N SER A 55 -5.83 -4.79 -0.91
CA SER A 55 -7.23 -5.16 -1.17
C SER A 55 -8.03 -4.09 -1.94
N PRO A 56 -8.97 -4.50 -2.84
CA PRO A 56 -9.81 -3.55 -3.59
C PRO A 56 -10.73 -2.70 -2.71
N ALA A 57 -11.23 -3.27 -1.61
CA ALA A 57 -12.06 -2.56 -0.66
C ALA A 57 -11.30 -1.40 -0.02
N LYS A 58 -10.07 -1.67 0.46
CA LYS A 58 -9.19 -0.65 1.03
C LYS A 58 -8.81 0.41 -0.02
N ALA A 59 -8.60 0.02 -1.27
CA ALA A 59 -8.33 0.97 -2.36
C ALA A 59 -9.48 1.97 -2.52
N LYS A 60 -10.72 1.47 -2.58
CA LYS A 60 -11.93 2.31 -2.69
C LYS A 60 -12.09 3.23 -1.47
N THR A 61 -11.84 2.71 -0.28
CA THR A 61 -11.85 3.50 0.96
C THR A 61 -10.85 4.64 0.88
N ILE A 62 -9.56 4.33 0.67
CA ILE A 62 -8.48 5.32 0.66
C ILE A 62 -8.66 6.34 -0.47
N GLU A 63 -9.05 5.92 -1.67
CA GLU A 63 -9.35 6.81 -2.79
C GLU A 63 -10.44 7.83 -2.44
N GLY A 64 -11.48 7.40 -1.72
CA GLY A 64 -12.52 8.29 -1.22
C GLY A 64 -11.98 9.43 -0.34
N TYR A 65 -10.99 9.15 0.51
CA TYR A 65 -10.41 10.15 1.41
C TYR A 65 -9.31 11.01 0.77
N LEU A 66 -8.47 10.41 -0.08
CA LEU A 66 -7.38 11.13 -0.74
C LEU A 66 -7.87 12.01 -1.89
N GLY A 67 -8.99 11.63 -2.54
CA GLY A 67 -9.55 12.37 -3.66
C GLY A 67 -8.76 12.22 -4.96
N ALA A 68 -9.09 13.05 -5.95
CA ALA A 68 -8.64 12.91 -7.34
C ALA A 68 -7.13 13.14 -7.55
N ASP A 69 -6.44 13.72 -6.58
CA ASP A 69 -5.00 14.01 -6.68
C ASP A 69 -4.14 12.74 -6.53
N PHE A 70 -4.71 11.66 -5.98
CA PHE A 70 -4.04 10.37 -5.83
C PHE A 70 -4.66 9.31 -6.72
N VAL A 71 -3.80 8.50 -7.33
CA VAL A 71 -4.25 7.28 -8.01
C VAL A 71 -3.98 6.11 -7.07
N VAL A 72 -5.06 5.48 -6.61
CA VAL A 72 -5.02 4.32 -5.71
C VAL A 72 -5.27 3.04 -6.51
N ARG A 73 -4.44 2.01 -6.33
CA ARG A 73 -4.58 0.71 -6.99
C ARG A 73 -4.38 -0.43 -6.00
N SER A 74 -5.11 -1.51 -6.23
CA SER A 74 -5.00 -2.75 -5.45
C SER A 74 -4.04 -3.73 -6.13
N SER A 75 -3.20 -4.42 -5.35
CA SER A 75 -2.42 -5.58 -5.82
C SER A 75 -3.23 -6.87 -5.85
N TYR A 76 -4.45 -6.85 -5.29
CA TYR A 76 -5.33 -8.00 -5.12
C TYR A 76 -4.63 -9.11 -4.30
N GLY A 77 -3.94 -8.73 -3.22
CA GLY A 77 -3.15 -9.60 -2.34
C GLY A 77 -1.71 -9.82 -2.82
N HIS A 78 -1.15 -10.99 -2.49
CA HIS A 78 0.22 -11.40 -2.84
C HIS A 78 0.46 -11.42 -4.34
N VAL A 79 1.55 -10.82 -4.82
CA VAL A 79 1.86 -10.78 -6.26
C VAL A 79 2.87 -11.84 -6.71
N ARG A 80 3.51 -12.48 -5.74
CA ARG A 80 4.49 -13.55 -5.94
C ARG A 80 4.24 -14.63 -4.91
N ASP A 81 4.60 -15.84 -5.27
CA ASP A 81 4.62 -17.00 -4.37
C ASP A 81 5.86 -17.86 -4.67
N LEU A 82 6.07 -18.88 -3.84
CA LEU A 82 7.03 -19.94 -4.11
C LEU A 82 6.57 -20.77 -5.33
N PRO A 83 7.51 -21.25 -6.17
CA PRO A 83 7.16 -22.21 -7.19
C PRO A 83 6.62 -23.49 -6.54
N LYS A 84 5.70 -24.17 -7.22
CA LYS A 84 5.06 -25.40 -6.72
C LYS A 84 5.98 -26.64 -6.78
N ASP A 85 7.19 -26.48 -7.28
CA ASP A 85 8.17 -27.56 -7.39
C ASP A 85 9.01 -27.69 -6.11
N ASN A 86 9.79 -28.77 -6.03
CA ASN A 86 10.60 -29.08 -4.86
C ASN A 86 11.85 -28.19 -4.71
N ASN A 87 12.09 -27.22 -5.61
CA ASN A 87 13.28 -26.37 -5.62
C ASN A 87 12.96 -24.91 -5.23
N ALA A 88 11.83 -24.68 -4.57
CA ALA A 88 11.41 -23.36 -4.10
C ALA A 88 12.38 -22.73 -3.08
N VAL A 89 13.09 -23.55 -2.29
CA VAL A 89 13.99 -23.08 -1.24
C VAL A 89 15.35 -23.76 -1.38
N ASP A 90 16.39 -22.95 -1.53
CA ASP A 90 17.76 -23.41 -1.58
C ASP A 90 18.29 -23.67 -0.17
N ILE A 91 18.18 -24.92 0.28
CA ILE A 91 18.62 -25.35 1.62
C ILE A 91 20.14 -25.24 1.77
N ALA A 92 20.90 -25.49 0.68
CA ALA A 92 22.35 -25.47 0.73
C ALA A 92 22.92 -24.06 0.90
N ASN A 93 22.24 -23.04 0.36
CA ASN A 93 22.67 -21.64 0.42
C ASN A 93 21.86 -20.80 1.42
N GLY A 94 21.58 -21.36 2.60
CA GLY A 94 20.99 -20.62 3.73
C GLY A 94 19.49 -20.39 3.60
N PHE A 95 18.75 -21.36 3.05
CA PHE A 95 17.29 -21.32 2.90
C PHE A 95 16.79 -20.18 2.03
N LYS A 96 17.55 -19.81 0.98
CA LYS A 96 17.16 -18.71 0.10
C LYS A 96 15.92 -19.11 -0.72
N PRO A 97 14.79 -18.39 -0.59
CA PRO A 97 13.61 -18.68 -1.38
C PRO A 97 13.74 -18.14 -2.81
N THR A 98 13.16 -18.86 -3.76
CA THR A 98 12.90 -18.36 -5.11
C THR A 98 11.42 -17.98 -5.21
N TYR A 99 11.15 -16.77 -5.68
CA TYR A 99 9.79 -16.28 -5.86
C TYR A 99 9.45 -16.12 -7.33
N VAL A 100 8.24 -16.52 -7.70
CA VAL A 100 7.70 -16.38 -9.05
C VAL A 100 6.46 -15.50 -9.03
N VAL A 101 6.28 -14.68 -10.05
CA VAL A 101 5.06 -13.87 -10.22
C VAL A 101 3.95 -14.78 -10.74
N ASP A 102 2.80 -14.74 -10.09
CA ASP A 102 1.61 -15.45 -10.54
C ASP A 102 1.25 -15.07 -11.98
N ALA A 103 0.94 -16.07 -12.79
CA ALA A 103 0.64 -15.87 -14.21
C ALA A 103 -0.49 -14.86 -14.42
N ASP A 104 -1.55 -14.95 -13.60
CA ASP A 104 -2.73 -14.10 -13.66
C ASP A 104 -2.46 -12.65 -13.24
N LYS A 105 -1.33 -12.40 -12.58
CA LYS A 105 -0.94 -11.07 -12.07
C LYS A 105 0.07 -10.35 -12.95
N ARG A 106 0.52 -10.96 -14.06
CA ARG A 106 1.53 -10.35 -14.95
C ARG A 106 1.07 -9.03 -15.56
N GLU A 107 -0.18 -8.97 -16.02
CA GLU A 107 -0.74 -7.74 -16.59
C GLU A 107 -0.90 -6.65 -15.53
N LEU A 108 -1.38 -7.03 -14.34
CA LEU A 108 -1.47 -6.13 -13.18
C LEU A 108 -0.09 -5.56 -12.82
N ILE A 109 0.93 -6.41 -12.73
CA ILE A 109 2.30 -5.99 -12.44
C ILE A 109 2.84 -5.03 -13.50
N SER A 110 2.55 -5.29 -14.78
CA SER A 110 2.92 -4.39 -15.89
C SER A 110 2.31 -3.00 -15.70
N GLN A 111 1.03 -2.94 -15.34
CA GLN A 111 0.31 -1.68 -15.09
C GLN A 111 0.84 -0.95 -13.85
N LEU A 112 0.99 -1.66 -12.73
CA LEU A 112 1.56 -1.09 -11.49
C LEU A 112 2.97 -0.57 -11.72
N LYS A 113 3.78 -1.25 -12.53
CA LYS A 113 5.14 -0.82 -12.87
C LYS A 113 5.17 0.44 -13.71
N LYS A 114 4.22 0.62 -14.64
CA LYS A 114 4.07 1.88 -15.40
C LYS A 114 3.70 3.03 -14.46
N LEU A 115 2.68 2.81 -13.62
CA LEU A 115 2.23 3.80 -12.63
C LEU A 115 3.36 4.21 -11.67
N ALA A 116 4.12 3.23 -11.17
CA ALA A 116 5.22 3.48 -10.25
C ALA A 116 6.37 4.29 -10.88
N LYS A 117 6.61 4.14 -12.20
CA LYS A 117 7.64 4.91 -12.92
C LYS A 117 7.27 6.37 -13.12
N GLU A 118 5.98 6.65 -13.32
CA GLU A 118 5.44 8.00 -13.53
C GLU A 118 5.24 8.74 -12.20
N ALA A 119 5.19 8.01 -11.09
CA ALA A 119 5.00 8.58 -9.76
C ALA A 119 6.24 9.35 -9.28
N GLU A 120 6.01 10.50 -8.66
CA GLU A 120 7.05 11.15 -7.85
C GLU A 120 7.34 10.31 -6.59
N THR A 121 6.28 9.81 -5.95
CA THR A 121 6.34 8.93 -4.77
C THR A 121 5.33 7.80 -4.89
N VAL A 122 5.77 6.59 -4.58
CA VAL A 122 4.94 5.40 -4.44
C VAL A 122 4.72 5.11 -2.97
N TRP A 123 3.45 5.05 -2.55
CA TRP A 123 3.04 4.68 -1.20
C TRP A 123 2.56 3.23 -1.19
N LEU A 124 3.21 2.37 -0.40
CA LEU A 124 2.77 1.00 -0.15
C LEU A 124 1.93 1.00 1.13
N ALA A 125 0.61 0.97 0.98
CA ALA A 125 -0.36 1.07 2.07
C ALA A 125 -0.96 -0.30 2.42
N SER A 126 -0.09 -1.29 2.62
CA SER A 126 -0.49 -2.61 3.16
C SER A 126 -0.86 -2.52 4.64
N ASP A 127 -1.55 -3.51 5.18
CA ASP A 127 -1.74 -3.66 6.63
C ASP A 127 -0.41 -3.63 7.42
N ASP A 128 -0.46 -3.11 8.66
CA ASP A 128 0.67 -3.05 9.58
C ASP A 128 0.82 -4.36 10.39
N ASP A 129 0.92 -5.45 9.64
CA ASP A 129 1.16 -6.79 10.17
C ASP A 129 2.22 -7.52 9.34
N ARG A 130 2.53 -8.75 9.74
CA ARG A 130 3.52 -9.59 9.07
C ARG A 130 3.18 -9.86 7.61
N GLU A 131 1.88 -10.02 7.30
CA GLU A 131 1.43 -10.32 5.94
C GLU A 131 1.55 -9.08 5.06
N GLY A 132 1.13 -7.92 5.56
CA GLY A 132 1.27 -6.66 4.85
C GLY A 132 2.72 -6.26 4.59
N GLU A 133 3.63 -6.51 5.54
CA GLU A 133 5.07 -6.32 5.33
C GLU A 133 5.60 -7.23 4.20
N ALA A 134 5.22 -8.51 4.19
CA ALA A 134 5.61 -9.43 3.12
C ALA A 134 5.06 -8.96 1.76
N ILE A 135 3.79 -8.56 1.68
CA ILE A 135 3.18 -8.04 0.45
C ILE A 135 3.91 -6.79 -0.04
N SER A 136 4.20 -5.84 0.86
CA SER A 136 4.93 -4.62 0.53
C SER A 136 6.33 -4.91 0.02
N TRP A 137 7.06 -5.82 0.67
CA TRP A 137 8.36 -6.28 0.21
C TRP A 137 8.26 -6.93 -1.18
N HIS A 138 7.30 -7.83 -1.39
CA HIS A 138 7.11 -8.46 -2.69
C HIS A 138 6.76 -7.47 -3.79
N LEU A 139 5.94 -6.45 -3.51
CA LEU A 139 5.63 -5.39 -4.45
C LEU A 139 6.87 -4.54 -4.77
N SER A 140 7.62 -4.13 -3.75
CA SER A 140 8.85 -3.35 -3.92
C SER A 140 9.84 -4.05 -4.86
N GLU A 141 10.11 -5.34 -4.60
CA GLU A 141 11.00 -6.15 -5.41
C GLU A 141 10.45 -6.37 -6.84
N THR A 142 9.17 -6.73 -6.98
CA THR A 142 8.58 -7.07 -8.29
C THR A 142 8.48 -5.85 -9.20
N LEU A 143 8.14 -4.71 -8.64
CA LEU A 143 8.01 -3.45 -9.36
C LEU A 143 9.37 -2.76 -9.54
N ASN A 144 10.42 -3.25 -8.87
CA ASN A 144 11.76 -2.68 -8.82
C ASN A 144 11.71 -1.21 -8.36
N LEU A 145 11.03 -1.00 -7.22
CA LEU A 145 10.88 0.30 -6.61
C LEU A 145 12.20 0.76 -6.00
N LYS A 146 12.45 2.07 -6.07
CA LYS A 146 13.65 2.66 -5.45
C LYS A 146 13.30 3.18 -4.06
N ALA A 147 14.18 2.93 -3.09
CA ALA A 147 13.95 3.30 -1.69
C ALA A 147 13.78 4.81 -1.45
N ASP A 148 14.37 5.66 -2.29
CA ASP A 148 14.22 7.12 -2.24
C ASP A 148 12.81 7.59 -2.62
N LYS A 149 12.18 6.90 -3.58
CA LYS A 149 10.83 7.21 -4.10
C LYS A 149 9.71 6.39 -3.49
N THR A 150 10.02 5.49 -2.57
CA THR A 150 9.04 4.57 -1.99
C THR A 150 8.85 4.87 -0.52
N LYS A 151 7.60 4.93 -0.10
CA LYS A 151 7.18 5.10 1.29
C LYS A 151 6.21 3.98 1.65
N ARG A 152 6.33 3.44 2.85
CA ARG A 152 5.36 2.54 3.46
C ARG A 152 4.81 3.25 4.68
#